data_AF-A0A4S8LQP8-F1
#
_entry.id   AF-A0A4S8LQP8-F1
#
_cell.length_a   1.000
_cell.length_b   1.000
_cell.length_c   1.000
_cell.angle_alpha   90.00
_cell.angle_beta   90.00
_cell.angle_gamma   90.00
#
_symmetry.space_group_name_H-M   'P 1'
#
loop_
_entity.id
_entity.type
_entity.pdbx_description
1 polymer ?
#
loop_
_entity_poly.entity_id
_entity_poly.type
_entity_poly.pdbx_seq_one_letter_code
_entity_poly.pdbx_strand_id
1 'polypeptide(L)'
;MDLVAFVSWPSASLTYSLVSRALASLNCRVVSSLKDVPSDCLLLQWSSYDEIDHEITNTKHQSVLASSYTFRKALIRKHFLSRCIFSYLTKHPNTLLRDAWPKTYELEISFADELDEMFADDLWELAEQLQDTQKWWILKPGMADRGNGIRMFNNRKALEDIFSEFEEDSGDEEDDEVANSSTAVVTSQLRHFVIQEYLSNPMLLDPSEKSLDGSQDSRKLKGHKFHLRAYCVASRALEVYLYDRFLALFSAVPYINPRDIAVADNTEIDLSLHLTNTCLQVADSGEEGVRLFQELIDCHIFSDSGEQTERALSSEDILDITNQMSSILSETFRAALENPINFQTLPNAFELFGVDFLVTSSPIGKWQVSLLEMNAEPAIEMTGPRLTWILEDLFSSIAEVVVAPFFSSQFSSSTEWPVGTTRKNLIKCMETRIRE
;
A
#
# COMPACT_ATOMS: atom_id res chain seq x y z
N MET A 1 -10.08 -36.83 1.50
CA MET A 1 -10.07 -36.09 2.77
C MET A 1 -11.07 -34.97 2.65
N ASP A 2 -11.86 -34.73 3.69
CA ASP A 2 -12.80 -33.61 3.72
C ASP A 2 -12.02 -32.29 3.86
N LEU A 3 -12.51 -31.23 3.19
CA LEU A 3 -11.95 -29.89 3.30
C LEU A 3 -12.63 -29.14 4.45
N VAL A 4 -11.83 -28.70 5.41
CA VAL A 4 -12.24 -27.89 6.56
C VAL A 4 -11.59 -26.52 6.47
N ALA A 5 -12.38 -25.46 6.61
CA ALA A 5 -11.90 -24.09 6.62
C ALA A 5 -12.03 -23.49 8.02
N PHE A 6 -10.90 -23.19 8.65
CA PHE A 6 -10.85 -22.35 9.85
C PHE A 6 -10.89 -20.88 9.44
N VAL A 7 -11.87 -20.14 9.96
CA VAL A 7 -12.09 -18.72 9.66
C VAL A 7 -12.26 -17.96 10.96
N SER A 8 -11.33 -17.05 11.25
CA SER A 8 -11.33 -16.18 12.43
C SER A 8 -10.83 -14.79 12.05
N TRP A 9 -11.69 -13.78 12.22
CA TRP A 9 -11.40 -12.37 11.94
C TRP A 9 -12.05 -11.51 13.03
N PRO A 10 -11.54 -11.56 14.28
CA PRO A 10 -12.23 -11.00 15.44
C PRO A 10 -12.48 -9.49 15.34
N SER A 11 -11.58 -8.76 14.68
CA SER A 11 -11.64 -7.30 14.53
C SER A 11 -12.09 -6.83 13.14
N ALA A 12 -12.42 -7.75 12.21
CA ALA A 12 -12.69 -7.44 10.81
C ALA A 12 -13.93 -8.20 10.29
N SER A 13 -15.11 -7.72 10.67
CA SER A 13 -16.39 -8.37 10.35
C SER A 13 -16.71 -8.39 8.85
N LEU A 14 -16.32 -7.36 8.10
CA LEU A 14 -16.45 -7.32 6.65
C LEU A 14 -15.60 -8.41 6.00
N THR A 15 -14.33 -8.52 6.40
CA THR A 15 -13.41 -9.57 5.94
C THR A 15 -13.97 -10.96 6.23
N TYR A 16 -14.49 -11.20 7.45
CA TYR A 16 -15.17 -12.45 7.80
C TYR A 16 -16.30 -12.79 6.82
N SER A 17 -17.16 -11.81 6.50
CA SER A 17 -18.28 -12.00 5.58
C SER A 17 -17.81 -12.30 4.15
N LEU A 18 -16.78 -11.61 3.68
CA LEU A 18 -16.21 -11.80 2.34
C LEU A 18 -15.57 -13.18 2.18
N VAL A 19 -14.77 -13.60 3.16
CA VAL A 19 -14.18 -14.94 3.20
C VAL A 19 -15.28 -16.01 3.24
N SER A 20 -16.26 -15.87 4.13
CA SER A 20 -17.36 -16.84 4.27
C SER A 20 -18.15 -17.00 2.96
N ARG A 21 -18.39 -15.89 2.23
CA ARG A 21 -19.04 -15.93 0.92
C ARG A 21 -18.18 -16.62 -0.13
N ALA A 22 -16.89 -16.30 -0.19
CA ALA A 22 -15.97 -16.91 -1.14
C ALA A 22 -15.87 -18.44 -0.93
N LEU A 23 -15.86 -18.88 0.33
CA LEU A 23 -15.84 -20.30 0.71
C LEU A 23 -17.10 -21.08 0.31
N ALA A 24 -18.23 -20.41 0.09
CA ALA A 24 -19.46 -21.08 -0.35
C ALA A 24 -19.28 -21.82 -1.70
N SER A 25 -18.32 -21.39 -2.51
CA SER A 25 -17.96 -22.05 -3.77
C SER A 25 -17.08 -23.32 -3.61
N LEU A 26 -16.45 -23.51 -2.45
CA LEU A 26 -15.43 -24.56 -2.22
C LEU A 26 -15.95 -25.84 -1.55
N ASN A 27 -17.27 -25.93 -1.27
CA ASN A 27 -17.91 -27.07 -0.61
C ASN A 27 -17.13 -27.58 0.63
N CYS A 28 -16.72 -26.67 1.51
CA CYS A 28 -15.96 -26.97 2.71
C CYS A 28 -16.79 -26.81 3.99
N ARG A 29 -16.39 -27.51 5.05
CA ARG A 29 -16.94 -27.29 6.41
C ARG A 29 -16.21 -26.12 7.06
N VAL A 30 -16.93 -25.06 7.38
CA VAL A 30 -16.36 -23.89 8.09
C VAL A 30 -16.39 -24.12 9.61
N VAL A 31 -15.29 -23.81 10.29
CA VAL A 31 -15.14 -23.83 11.76
C VAL A 31 -14.55 -22.52 12.27
N SER A 32 -14.91 -22.12 13.48
CA SER A 32 -14.45 -20.87 14.12
C SER A 32 -13.33 -21.09 15.14
N SER A 33 -12.88 -22.33 15.34
CA SER A 33 -11.83 -22.68 16.29
C SER A 33 -11.01 -23.85 15.74
N LEU A 34 -9.69 -23.74 15.85
CA LEU A 34 -8.75 -24.81 15.44
C LEU A 34 -8.97 -26.11 16.21
N LYS A 35 -9.55 -26.05 17.42
CA LYS A 35 -9.86 -27.25 18.22
C LYS A 35 -10.95 -28.12 17.60
N ASP A 36 -11.78 -27.54 16.72
CA ASP A 36 -12.88 -28.23 16.06
C ASP A 36 -12.46 -28.86 14.72
N VAL A 37 -11.19 -28.72 14.35
CA VAL A 37 -10.59 -29.29 13.14
C VAL A 37 -10.30 -30.78 13.37
N PRO A 38 -10.87 -31.69 12.56
CA PRO A 38 -10.55 -33.12 12.63
C PRO A 38 -9.07 -33.40 12.34
N SER A 39 -8.51 -34.44 12.97
CA SER A 39 -7.08 -34.77 12.83
C SER A 39 -6.65 -35.21 11.42
N ASP A 40 -7.57 -35.77 10.62
CA ASP A 40 -7.32 -36.26 9.26
C ASP A 40 -8.22 -35.52 8.25
N CYS A 41 -7.86 -34.28 7.95
CA CYS A 41 -8.55 -33.43 6.98
C CYS A 41 -7.58 -32.57 6.17
N LEU A 42 -8.09 -32.01 5.07
CA LEU A 42 -7.45 -30.88 4.41
C LEU A 42 -7.90 -29.62 5.12
N LEU A 43 -6.95 -28.79 5.56
CA LEU A 43 -7.22 -27.60 6.36
C LEU A 43 -6.88 -26.34 5.56
N LEU A 44 -7.84 -25.44 5.47
CA LEU A 44 -7.63 -24.05 5.06
C LEU A 44 -7.71 -23.16 6.30
N GLN A 45 -6.64 -22.43 6.61
CA GLN A 45 -6.63 -21.38 7.63
C GLN A 45 -6.77 -20.03 6.91
N TRP A 46 -8.00 -19.52 6.82
CA TRP A 46 -8.28 -18.21 6.22
C TRP A 46 -8.74 -17.22 7.30
N SER A 47 -7.77 -16.76 8.07
CA SER A 47 -7.95 -15.97 9.30
C SER A 47 -6.93 -14.83 9.40
N SER A 48 -7.10 -13.96 10.38
CA SER A 48 -6.07 -12.97 10.75
C SER A 48 -4.78 -13.66 11.18
N TYR A 49 -3.65 -12.98 11.02
CA TYR A 49 -2.30 -13.50 11.24
C TYR A 49 -2.10 -14.14 12.60
N ASP A 50 -2.59 -13.50 13.66
CA ASP A 50 -2.43 -13.97 15.04
C ASP A 50 -3.26 -15.21 15.36
N GLU A 51 -4.29 -15.49 14.54
CA GLU A 51 -5.18 -16.64 14.69
C GLU A 51 -4.66 -17.86 13.92
N ILE A 52 -3.76 -17.67 12.95
CA ILE A 52 -3.17 -18.76 12.16
C ILE A 52 -2.22 -19.57 13.03
N ASP A 53 -2.37 -20.89 13.00
CA ASP A 53 -1.34 -21.80 13.51
C ASP A 53 -0.22 -21.94 12.46
N HIS A 54 0.81 -21.10 12.62
CA HIS A 54 1.99 -21.08 11.76
C HIS A 54 2.85 -22.34 11.92
N GLU A 55 2.81 -23.03 13.07
CA GLU A 55 3.56 -24.26 13.30
C GLU A 55 2.97 -25.43 12.50
N ILE A 56 1.65 -25.58 12.53
CA ILE A 56 0.96 -26.58 11.70
C ILE A 56 1.16 -26.27 10.21
N THR A 57 1.11 -24.99 9.83
CA THR A 57 1.39 -24.56 8.45
C THR A 57 2.78 -24.97 8.01
N ASN A 58 3.82 -24.80 8.85
CA ASN A 58 5.20 -25.17 8.55
C ASN A 58 5.49 -26.68 8.60
N THR A 59 4.64 -27.49 9.23
CA THR A 59 4.88 -28.94 9.37
C THR A 59 4.06 -29.77 8.40
N LYS A 60 2.90 -29.27 7.93
CA LYS A 60 1.95 -30.00 7.08
C LYS A 60 1.74 -29.36 5.70
N HIS A 61 2.82 -29.19 4.94
CA HIS A 61 2.81 -28.49 3.65
C HIS A 61 1.83 -29.05 2.59
N GLN A 62 1.46 -30.32 2.67
CA GLN A 62 0.60 -30.96 1.66
C GLN A 62 -0.90 -30.92 1.99
N SER A 63 -1.26 -30.65 3.24
CA SER A 63 -2.65 -30.73 3.71
C SER A 63 -3.17 -29.45 4.36
N VAL A 64 -2.31 -28.47 4.62
CA VAL A 64 -2.68 -27.20 5.27
C VAL A 64 -2.34 -26.03 4.36
N LEU A 65 -3.30 -25.18 4.04
CA LEU A 65 -3.09 -23.90 3.35
C LEU A 65 -3.38 -22.74 4.31
N ALA A 66 -2.49 -21.76 4.41
CA ALA A 66 -2.69 -20.56 5.24
C ALA A 66 -2.83 -19.29 4.39
N SER A 67 -3.66 -18.34 4.84
CA SER A 67 -3.85 -17.02 4.20
C SER A 67 -2.81 -15.96 4.60
N SER A 68 -1.65 -16.39 5.11
CA SER A 68 -0.50 -15.53 5.37
C SER A 68 0.82 -16.29 5.25
N TYR A 69 1.88 -15.61 4.81
CA TYR A 69 3.24 -16.06 5.05
C TYR A 69 3.66 -15.74 6.49
N THR A 70 4.50 -16.61 7.08
CA THR A 70 5.00 -16.43 8.45
C THR A 70 5.97 -15.26 8.56
N PHE A 71 6.94 -15.19 7.64
CA PHE A 71 7.94 -14.14 7.58
C PHE A 71 7.67 -13.23 6.39
N ARG A 72 7.14 -12.04 6.67
CA ARG A 72 6.68 -11.07 5.66
C ARG A 72 7.09 -9.62 5.91
N LYS A 73 7.93 -9.39 6.93
CA LYS A 73 8.34 -8.06 7.39
C LYS A 73 9.05 -7.25 6.31
N ALA A 74 9.77 -7.91 5.40
CA ALA A 74 10.47 -7.24 4.30
C ALA A 74 9.54 -6.42 3.39
N LEU A 75 8.27 -6.80 3.29
CA LEU A 75 7.30 -6.12 2.43
C LEU A 75 6.45 -5.11 3.22
N ILE A 76 5.99 -5.50 4.41
CA ILE A 76 4.89 -4.80 5.11
C ILE A 76 5.34 -3.74 6.11
N ARG A 77 6.65 -3.59 6.34
CA ARG A 77 7.20 -2.58 7.25
C ARG A 77 8.07 -1.61 6.46
N LYS A 78 7.78 -0.30 6.55
CA LYS A 78 8.36 0.73 5.67
C LYS A 78 9.89 0.74 5.66
N HIS A 79 10.52 0.67 6.84
CA HIS A 79 11.99 0.62 6.95
C HIS A 79 12.55 -0.70 6.38
N PHE A 80 11.96 -1.86 6.69
CA PHE A 80 12.41 -3.12 6.08
C PHE A 80 12.24 -3.13 4.55
N LEU A 81 11.16 -2.57 4.03
CA LEU A 81 10.90 -2.45 2.58
C LEU A 81 11.94 -1.54 1.92
N SER A 82 12.23 -0.38 2.52
CA SER A 82 13.29 0.53 2.09
C SER A 82 14.64 -0.18 1.99
N ARG A 83 15.10 -0.80 3.07
CA ARG A 83 16.36 -1.56 3.12
C ARG A 83 16.41 -2.70 2.11
N CYS A 84 15.27 -3.38 1.94
CA CYS A 84 15.13 -4.46 0.99
C CYS A 84 15.32 -3.97 -0.45
N ILE A 85 14.64 -2.89 -0.83
CA ILE A 85 14.75 -2.29 -2.17
C ILE A 85 16.14 -1.71 -2.39
N PHE A 86 16.72 -1.01 -1.40
CA PHE A 86 18.07 -0.46 -1.49
C PHE A 86 19.10 -1.57 -1.76
N SER A 87 19.08 -2.64 -0.96
CA SER A 87 19.98 -3.78 -1.11
C SER A 87 19.82 -4.45 -2.49
N TYR A 88 18.59 -4.53 -2.99
CA TYR A 88 18.32 -5.07 -4.33
C TYR A 88 18.87 -4.16 -5.44
N LEU A 89 18.66 -2.85 -5.35
CA LEU A 89 19.13 -1.87 -6.34
C LEU A 89 20.66 -1.81 -6.43
N THR A 90 21.39 -2.05 -5.34
CA THR A 90 22.87 -2.13 -5.38
C THR A 90 23.37 -3.27 -6.28
N LYS A 91 22.62 -4.37 -6.38
CA LYS A 91 22.95 -5.53 -7.22
C LYS A 91 22.32 -5.42 -8.61
N HIS A 92 21.17 -4.76 -8.70
CA HIS A 92 20.36 -4.66 -9.92
C HIS A 92 20.02 -3.19 -10.24
N PRO A 93 21.02 -2.38 -10.66
CA PRO A 93 20.87 -0.94 -10.83
C PRO A 93 20.03 -0.51 -12.05
N ASN A 94 19.73 -1.46 -12.95
CA ASN A 94 18.97 -1.22 -14.18
C ASN A 94 17.50 -1.65 -14.07
N THR A 95 17.03 -1.99 -12.87
CA THR A 95 15.64 -2.41 -12.65
C THR A 95 14.72 -1.20 -12.65
N LEU A 96 13.45 -1.44 -12.96
CA LEU A 96 12.41 -0.41 -12.94
C LEU A 96 12.20 0.17 -11.53
N LEU A 97 12.51 -0.61 -10.47
CA LEU A 97 12.44 -0.13 -9.08
C LEU A 97 13.31 1.09 -8.79
N ARG A 98 14.39 1.31 -9.55
CA ARG A 98 15.23 2.50 -9.37
C ARG A 98 14.42 3.78 -9.50
N ASP A 99 13.49 3.79 -10.46
CA ASP A 99 12.68 4.95 -10.79
C ASP A 99 11.28 4.83 -10.14
N ALA A 100 10.85 3.63 -9.75
CA ALA A 100 9.57 3.39 -9.11
C ALA A 100 9.60 3.40 -7.57
N TRP A 101 10.75 3.50 -6.92
CA TRP A 101 10.86 3.69 -5.47
C TRP A 101 11.41 5.08 -5.18
N PRO A 102 10.64 5.98 -4.52
CA PRO A 102 11.15 7.30 -4.15
C PRO A 102 12.37 7.14 -3.24
N LYS A 103 13.36 8.04 -3.37
CA LYS A 103 14.55 7.98 -2.52
C LYS A 103 14.15 7.97 -1.06
N THR A 104 14.67 7.01 -0.31
CA THR A 104 14.23 6.74 1.04
C THR A 104 15.44 6.49 1.93
N TYR A 105 15.47 7.17 3.07
CA TYR A 105 16.49 7.06 4.10
C TYR A 105 15.83 6.55 5.38
N GLU A 106 16.52 5.66 6.07
CA GLU A 106 16.11 5.15 7.38
C GLU A 106 16.81 5.96 8.46
N LEU A 107 16.09 6.24 9.53
CA LEU A 107 16.59 7.00 10.67
C LEU A 107 16.18 6.29 11.95
N GLU A 108 17.15 6.04 12.83
CA GLU A 108 16.91 5.53 14.17
C GLU A 108 17.49 6.52 15.18
N ILE A 109 16.62 7.27 15.85
CA ILE A 109 17.02 8.22 16.89
C ILE A 109 16.10 8.11 18.09
N SER A 110 16.65 8.38 19.26
CA SER A 110 15.92 8.49 20.53
C SER A 110 15.66 9.95 20.90
N PHE A 111 16.54 10.86 20.49
CA PHE A 111 16.49 12.28 20.82
C PHE A 111 16.85 13.16 19.61
N ALA A 112 16.39 14.40 19.60
CA ALA A 112 16.59 15.36 18.52
C ALA A 112 18.06 15.78 18.37
N ASP A 113 18.84 15.81 19.46
CA ASP A 113 20.27 16.16 19.43
C ASP A 113 21.14 15.10 18.74
N GLU A 114 20.64 13.86 18.60
CA GLU A 114 21.30 12.79 17.85
C GLU A 114 21.27 13.02 16.32
N LEU A 115 20.41 13.92 15.82
CA LEU A 115 20.31 14.22 14.37
C LEU A 115 21.63 14.70 13.77
N ASP A 116 22.41 15.46 14.53
CA ASP A 116 23.69 16.00 14.07
C ASP A 116 24.70 14.87 13.79
N GLU A 117 24.72 13.83 14.63
CA GLU A 117 25.53 12.64 14.45
C GLU A 117 25.02 11.81 13.26
N MET A 118 23.70 11.65 13.14
CA MET A 118 23.09 10.94 12.01
C MET A 118 23.40 11.59 10.66
N PHE A 119 23.41 12.93 10.58
CA PHE A 119 23.80 13.64 9.36
C PHE A 119 25.28 13.48 9.00
N ALA A 120 26.14 13.30 10.00
CA ALA A 120 27.57 13.09 9.76
C ALA A 120 27.86 11.68 9.24
N ASP A 121 27.14 10.67 9.74
CA ASP A 121 27.42 9.27 9.46
C ASP A 121 26.48 8.68 8.39
N ASP A 122 25.20 8.46 8.73
CA ASP A 122 24.28 7.66 7.91
C ASP A 122 23.46 8.49 6.89
N LEU A 123 23.16 9.75 7.21
CA LEU A 123 22.32 10.66 6.42
C LEU A 123 23.13 11.70 5.61
N TRP A 124 24.42 11.46 5.35
CA TRP A 124 25.26 12.42 4.64
C TRP A 124 24.71 12.78 3.25
N GLU A 125 24.16 11.81 2.51
CA GLU A 125 23.54 12.04 1.20
C GLU A 125 22.30 12.92 1.32
N LEU A 126 21.46 12.66 2.33
CA LEU A 126 20.28 13.47 2.60
C LEU A 126 20.68 14.90 2.95
N ALA A 127 21.73 15.09 3.75
CA ALA A 127 22.25 16.43 4.07
C ALA A 127 22.66 17.22 2.82
N GLU A 128 23.28 16.56 1.83
CA GLU A 128 23.60 17.19 0.54
C GLU A 128 22.32 17.54 -0.24
N GLN A 129 21.35 16.63 -0.29
CA GLN A 129 20.08 16.88 -1.00
C GLN A 129 19.24 18.00 -0.36
N LEU A 130 19.30 18.15 0.96
CA LEU A 130 18.57 19.20 1.71
C LEU A 130 19.13 20.61 1.50
N GLN A 131 20.27 20.76 0.80
CA GLN A 131 20.74 22.06 0.32
C GLN A 131 19.87 22.61 -0.80
N ASP A 132 19.22 21.74 -1.57
CA ASP A 132 18.26 22.11 -2.60
C ASP A 132 16.85 22.18 -2.00
N THR A 133 16.46 23.38 -1.56
CA THR A 133 15.15 23.65 -0.94
C THR A 133 13.97 23.53 -1.90
N GLN A 134 14.22 23.26 -3.19
CA GLN A 134 13.18 22.90 -4.13
C GLN A 134 12.71 21.46 -3.92
N LYS A 135 13.54 20.57 -3.34
CA LYS A 135 13.12 19.20 -3.06
C LYS A 135 12.40 19.11 -1.73
N TRP A 136 11.31 18.36 -1.75
CA TRP A 136 10.49 18.12 -0.58
C TRP A 136 10.67 16.69 -0.12
N TRP A 137 10.57 16.51 1.19
CA TRP A 137 10.73 15.25 1.89
C TRP A 137 9.54 15.05 2.82
N ILE A 138 9.20 13.79 3.06
CA ILE A 138 8.15 13.39 3.97
C ILE A 138 8.74 12.45 5.03
N LEU A 139 8.62 12.84 6.30
CA LEU A 139 8.99 12.03 7.45
C LEU A 139 7.80 11.15 7.81
N LYS A 140 8.02 9.85 7.92
CA LYS A 140 7.00 8.87 8.31
C LYS A 140 7.53 8.03 9.48
N PRO A 141 6.81 7.95 10.62
CA PRO A 141 7.21 7.03 11.68
C PRO A 141 7.04 5.57 11.23
N GLY A 142 8.00 4.72 11.57
CA GLY A 142 8.07 3.34 11.08
C GLY A 142 7.00 2.40 11.65
N MET A 143 6.38 2.78 12.78
CA MET A 143 5.37 1.99 13.50
C MET A 143 4.03 2.73 13.66
N ALA A 144 3.90 3.95 13.14
CA ALA A 144 2.63 4.69 13.20
C ALA A 144 1.72 4.28 12.03
N ASP A 145 0.47 3.97 12.34
CA ASP A 145 -0.56 3.68 11.34
C ASP A 145 -1.36 4.95 11.00
N ARG A 146 -2.14 4.87 9.91
CA ARG A 146 -3.18 5.85 9.51
C ARG A 146 -2.71 7.27 9.21
N GLY A 147 -1.40 7.51 9.11
CA GLY A 147 -0.84 8.82 8.77
C GLY A 147 -0.49 9.69 9.98
N ASN A 148 -0.56 9.14 11.19
CA ASN A 148 -0.16 9.85 12.40
C ASN A 148 1.36 10.09 12.43
N GLY A 149 1.79 11.25 12.92
CA GLY A 149 3.20 11.64 13.02
C GLY A 149 3.88 11.90 11.67
N ILE A 150 3.13 11.96 10.56
CA ILE A 150 3.70 12.34 9.27
C ILE A 150 3.96 13.85 9.26
N ARG A 151 5.14 14.25 8.78
CA ARG A 151 5.53 15.65 8.61
C ARG A 151 6.19 15.85 7.24
N MET A 152 6.09 17.05 6.68
CA MET A 152 6.75 17.43 5.43
C MET A 152 7.77 18.53 5.67
N PHE A 153 8.92 18.45 5.00
CA PHE A 153 10.01 19.40 5.17
C PHE A 153 10.83 19.51 3.88
N ASN A 154 11.63 20.57 3.75
CA ASN A 154 12.49 20.81 2.59
C ASN A 154 13.91 21.26 2.95
N ASN A 155 14.23 21.37 4.23
CA ASN A 155 15.55 21.77 4.70
C ASN A 155 15.86 21.14 6.06
N ARG A 156 17.14 21.18 6.45
CA ARG A 156 17.63 20.58 7.70
C ARG A 156 16.99 21.17 8.95
N LYS A 157 16.89 22.49 9.04
CA LYS A 157 16.30 23.17 10.20
C LYS A 157 14.86 22.74 10.42
N ALA A 158 14.06 22.65 9.36
CA ALA A 158 12.68 22.18 9.46
C ALA A 158 12.58 20.74 9.99
N LEU A 159 13.57 19.87 9.71
CA LEU A 159 13.61 18.53 10.28
C LEU A 159 13.97 18.55 11.78
N GLU A 160 14.93 19.38 12.17
CA GLU A 160 15.32 19.58 13.58
C GLU A 160 14.13 20.15 14.40
N ASP A 161 13.41 21.12 13.84
CA ASP A 161 12.22 21.71 14.45
C ASP A 161 11.12 20.63 14.65
N ILE A 162 10.90 19.74 13.67
CA ILE A 162 9.94 18.61 13.79
C ILE A 162 10.30 17.68 14.94
N PHE A 163 11.58 17.30 15.08
CA PHE A 163 11.99 16.40 16.16
C PHE A 163 11.98 17.07 17.54
N SER A 164 12.21 18.38 17.59
CA SER A 164 12.07 19.16 18.83
C SER A 164 10.61 19.22 19.29
N GLU A 165 9.67 19.46 18.37
CA GLU A 165 8.22 19.41 18.63
C GLU A 165 7.80 18.05 19.19
N PHE A 166 8.30 16.98 18.58
CA PHE A 166 8.08 15.61 19.04
C PHE A 166 8.55 15.36 20.48
N GLU A 167 9.67 15.94 20.90
CA GLU A 167 10.13 15.81 22.29
C GLU A 167 9.27 16.61 23.27
N GLU A 168 8.91 17.85 22.92
CA GLU A 168 8.07 18.72 23.75
C GLU A 168 6.70 18.07 24.02
N ASP A 169 6.08 17.47 23.01
CA ASP A 169 4.80 16.73 23.13
C ASP A 169 4.88 15.50 24.05
N SER A 170 6.08 15.02 24.40
CA SER A 170 6.27 13.86 25.28
C SER A 170 6.52 14.20 26.75
N GLY A 171 6.74 15.49 27.07
CA GLY A 171 7.23 15.96 28.35
C GLY A 171 6.18 16.33 29.40
N ASP A 172 4.94 16.65 29.00
CA ASP A 172 3.95 17.25 29.90
C ASP A 172 2.63 16.44 30.00
N GLU A 173 2.63 15.43 30.88
CA GLU A 173 1.38 14.95 31.50
C GLU A 173 1.02 15.86 32.69
N GLU A 174 0.50 17.06 32.47
CA GLU A 174 -0.30 17.79 33.48
C GLU A 174 -1.13 18.93 32.85
N ASP A 175 -2.44 18.64 32.73
CA ASP A 175 -3.60 19.54 32.58
C ASP A 175 -3.85 20.42 31.32
N ASP A 176 -5.11 20.30 30.91
CA ASP A 176 -5.98 21.20 30.15
C ASP A 176 -6.02 21.18 28.61
N GLU A 177 -7.26 20.99 28.15
CA GLU A 177 -7.78 21.05 26.80
C GLU A 177 -7.24 22.27 26.01
N VAL A 178 -6.64 22.01 24.85
CA VAL A 178 -6.82 22.67 23.52
C VAL A 178 -5.48 22.73 22.76
N ALA A 179 -5.25 21.75 21.87
CA ALA A 179 -4.49 21.94 20.63
C ALA A 179 -4.94 20.91 19.57
N ASN A 180 -5.64 21.39 18.55
CA ASN A 180 -6.13 20.63 17.39
C ASN A 180 -5.00 20.23 16.42
N SER A 181 -3.95 19.55 16.90
CA SER A 181 -2.98 18.86 16.02
C SER A 181 -3.43 17.41 15.88
N SER A 182 -4.21 17.12 14.82
CA SER A 182 -4.82 15.80 14.58
C SER A 182 -3.80 14.67 14.27
N THR A 183 -2.50 14.93 14.41
CA THR A 183 -1.42 13.99 14.09
C THR A 183 -0.34 13.86 15.18
N ALA A 184 -0.49 14.49 16.35
CA ALA A 184 0.47 14.38 17.45
C ALA A 184 0.55 12.91 17.93
N VAL A 185 1.76 12.35 17.96
CA VAL A 185 2.03 10.97 18.41
C VAL A 185 2.89 11.05 19.65
N VAL A 186 2.63 10.16 20.62
CA VAL A 186 3.51 9.97 21.78
C VAL A 186 4.85 9.40 21.29
N THR A 187 5.85 10.27 21.22
CA THR A 187 7.16 10.03 20.59
C THR A 187 8.07 9.11 21.41
N SER A 188 7.78 8.92 22.71
CA SER A 188 8.52 7.99 23.58
C SER A 188 8.50 6.51 23.12
N GLN A 189 7.69 6.17 22.11
CA GLN A 189 7.60 4.83 21.51
C GLN A 189 8.12 4.73 20.06
N LEU A 190 8.45 5.86 19.41
CA LEU A 190 8.87 5.90 18.00
C LEU A 190 10.39 6.05 17.88
N ARG A 191 11.09 4.94 17.66
CA ARG A 191 12.55 4.95 17.45
C ARG A 191 12.98 4.90 16.00
N HIS A 192 12.13 4.35 15.13
CA HIS A 192 12.46 4.19 13.71
C HIS A 192 11.59 5.11 12.87
N PHE A 193 12.22 5.90 12.03
CA PHE A 193 11.60 6.78 11.06
C PHE A 193 12.10 6.47 9.66
N VAL A 194 11.30 6.88 8.69
CA VAL A 194 11.63 6.81 7.28
C VAL A 194 11.46 8.19 6.68
N ILE A 195 12.53 8.73 6.11
CA ILE A 195 12.54 9.98 5.34
C ILE A 195 12.46 9.60 3.87
N GLN A 196 11.37 9.95 3.21
CA GLN A 196 11.13 9.61 1.80
C GLN A 196 11.00 10.88 0.97
N GLU A 197 11.50 10.83 -0.27
CA GLU A 197 11.32 11.91 -1.24
C GLU A 197 9.82 12.14 -1.48
N TYR A 198 9.38 13.39 -1.34
CA TYR A 198 8.01 13.78 -1.59
C TYR A 198 7.78 14.06 -3.08
N LEU A 199 6.98 13.22 -3.71
CA LEU A 199 6.63 13.29 -5.11
C LEU A 199 5.70 14.50 -5.39
N SER A 200 6.30 15.59 -5.85
CA SER A 200 5.64 16.91 -5.94
C SER A 200 4.80 17.15 -7.20
N ASN A 201 4.88 16.26 -8.20
CA ASN A 201 4.17 16.37 -9.49
C ASN A 201 3.16 15.22 -9.71
N PRO A 202 2.19 15.01 -8.80
CA PRO A 202 1.23 13.93 -8.93
C PRO A 202 0.29 14.14 -10.13
N MET A 203 -0.27 13.05 -10.65
CA MET A 203 -1.47 13.09 -11.48
C MET A 203 -2.62 13.68 -10.65
N LEU A 204 -3.30 14.69 -11.19
CA LEU A 204 -4.38 15.41 -10.55
C LEU A 204 -5.65 15.23 -11.38
N LEU A 205 -6.71 14.77 -10.73
CA LEU A 205 -8.03 14.60 -11.30
C LEU A 205 -9.05 15.20 -10.34
N ASP A 206 -10.24 15.54 -10.83
CA ASP A 206 -11.36 15.96 -9.98
C ASP A 206 -12.34 14.78 -9.83
N PRO A 207 -12.53 14.20 -8.62
CA PRO A 207 -13.48 13.11 -8.43
C PRO A 207 -14.93 13.52 -8.70
N SER A 208 -15.25 14.82 -8.66
CA SER A 208 -16.60 15.34 -8.89
C SER A 208 -16.96 15.50 -10.37
N GLU A 209 -15.99 15.45 -11.29
CA GLU A 209 -16.21 15.66 -12.72
C GLU A 209 -17.22 14.67 -13.30
N LYS A 210 -17.12 13.41 -12.88
CA LYS A 210 -18.12 12.38 -13.16
C LYS A 210 -18.96 12.14 -11.91
N SER A 211 -20.05 12.88 -11.76
CA SER A 211 -21.01 12.74 -10.65
C SER A 211 -21.50 11.31 -10.49
N LEU A 212 -21.54 10.82 -9.25
CA LEU A 212 -22.08 9.49 -8.92
C LEU A 212 -23.58 9.40 -9.23
N ASP A 213 -24.32 10.48 -8.98
CA ASP A 213 -25.77 10.55 -9.18
C ASP A 213 -26.18 11.04 -10.59
N GLY A 214 -25.21 11.25 -11.49
CA GLY A 214 -25.45 11.77 -12.84
C GLY A 214 -25.88 13.24 -12.92
N SER A 215 -25.89 13.97 -11.80
CA SER A 215 -26.12 15.43 -11.80
C SER A 215 -24.92 16.16 -12.38
N GLN A 216 -25.14 17.14 -13.24
CA GLN A 216 -24.07 18.05 -13.65
C GLN A 216 -23.85 19.08 -12.54
N ASP A 217 -22.78 18.90 -11.78
CA ASP A 217 -22.39 19.90 -10.81
C ASP A 217 -21.83 21.12 -11.56
N SER A 218 -22.37 22.30 -11.27
CA SER A 218 -21.93 23.56 -11.89
C SER A 218 -20.66 24.11 -11.23
N ARG A 219 -20.03 23.32 -10.36
CA ARG A 219 -18.80 23.68 -9.64
C ARG A 219 -17.62 23.77 -10.59
N LYS A 220 -16.71 24.68 -10.27
CA LYS A 220 -15.44 24.80 -10.96
C LYS A 220 -14.56 23.61 -10.58
N LEU A 221 -14.22 22.79 -11.56
CA LEU A 221 -13.34 21.63 -11.38
C LEU A 221 -11.95 22.06 -10.91
N LYS A 222 -11.35 21.24 -10.04
CA LYS A 222 -10.02 21.44 -9.46
C LYS A 222 -9.27 20.11 -9.38
N GLY A 223 -7.95 20.17 -9.52
CA GLY A 223 -7.11 18.97 -9.38
C GLY A 223 -6.94 18.53 -7.94
N HIS A 224 -7.34 17.30 -7.62
CA HIS A 224 -7.09 16.66 -6.33
C HIS A 224 -5.98 15.61 -6.47
N LYS A 225 -5.11 15.52 -5.47
CA LYS A 225 -4.12 14.43 -5.38
C LYS A 225 -4.83 13.15 -5.00
N PHE A 226 -4.42 12.02 -5.55
CA PHE A 226 -4.90 10.70 -5.16
C PHE A 226 -3.77 9.67 -5.20
N HIS A 227 -3.90 8.58 -4.44
CA HIS A 227 -3.08 7.38 -4.64
C HIS A 227 -3.96 6.25 -5.16
N LEU A 228 -3.32 5.27 -5.80
CA LEU A 228 -3.97 4.04 -6.24
C LEU A 228 -3.76 2.96 -5.17
N ARG A 229 -4.86 2.49 -4.59
CA ARG A 229 -4.92 1.26 -3.79
C ARG A 229 -5.17 0.10 -4.73
N ALA A 230 -4.19 -0.78 -4.84
CA ALA A 230 -4.27 -2.04 -5.57
C ALA A 230 -4.27 -3.23 -4.62
N TYR A 231 -4.91 -4.31 -5.05
CA TYR A 231 -4.89 -5.58 -4.31
C TYR A 231 -3.96 -6.55 -5.02
N CYS A 232 -2.97 -7.05 -4.27
CA CYS A 232 -1.97 -7.98 -4.75
C CYS A 232 -2.07 -9.29 -3.97
N VAL A 233 -2.11 -10.42 -4.66
CA VAL A 233 -2.17 -11.75 -4.03
C VAL A 233 -0.86 -12.48 -4.33
N ALA A 234 -0.09 -12.80 -3.31
CA ALA A 234 1.05 -13.70 -3.43
C ALA A 234 0.61 -15.11 -3.04
N SER A 235 1.08 -16.12 -3.78
CA SER A 235 0.63 -17.50 -3.63
C SER A 235 1.80 -18.47 -3.67
N ARG A 236 1.80 -19.42 -2.74
CA ARG A 236 2.72 -20.55 -2.64
C ARG A 236 4.20 -20.12 -2.62
N ALA A 237 5.02 -20.94 -3.28
CA ALA A 237 6.44 -20.77 -3.53
C ALA A 237 6.82 -19.41 -4.12
N LEU A 238 5.94 -18.82 -4.93
CA LEU A 238 5.75 -17.41 -5.24
C LEU A 238 5.17 -17.30 -6.66
N GLU A 239 3.86 -17.13 -6.73
CA GLU A 239 3.15 -16.51 -7.85
C GLU A 239 2.55 -15.21 -7.34
N VAL A 240 2.67 -14.13 -8.10
CA VAL A 240 2.14 -12.83 -7.70
C VAL A 240 1.07 -12.42 -8.70
N TYR A 241 -0.08 -12.03 -8.18
CA TYR A 241 -1.23 -11.60 -8.97
C TYR A 241 -1.66 -10.18 -8.58
N LEU A 242 -1.83 -9.31 -9.56
CA LEU A 242 -2.39 -7.98 -9.39
C LEU A 242 -3.86 -8.00 -9.78
N TYR A 243 -4.75 -7.59 -8.88
CA TYR A 243 -6.16 -7.46 -9.18
C TYR A 243 -6.45 -6.18 -9.97
N ASP A 244 -7.10 -6.27 -11.12
CA ASP A 244 -7.18 -5.21 -12.15
C ASP A 244 -8.21 -4.09 -11.87
N ARG A 245 -8.92 -4.16 -10.75
CA ARG A 245 -9.84 -3.09 -10.31
C ARG A 245 -9.21 -2.27 -9.19
N PHE A 246 -8.44 -1.26 -9.56
CA PHE A 246 -7.77 -0.35 -8.64
C PHE A 246 -8.73 0.70 -8.09
N LEU A 247 -8.52 1.10 -6.84
CA LEU A 247 -9.23 2.21 -6.22
C LEU A 247 -8.34 3.46 -6.25
N ALA A 248 -8.87 4.58 -6.70
CA ALA A 248 -8.28 5.90 -6.56
C ALA A 248 -8.83 6.57 -5.29
N LEU A 249 -7.94 6.87 -4.33
CA LEU A 249 -8.27 7.46 -3.04
C LEU A 249 -7.82 8.92 -3.05
N PHE A 250 -8.78 9.83 -3.09
CA PHE A 250 -8.57 11.26 -3.28
C PHE A 250 -8.41 12.04 -2.00
N SER A 251 -7.53 13.04 -2.06
CA SER A 251 -7.43 14.09 -1.06
C SER A 251 -8.71 14.91 -0.98
N ALA A 252 -9.10 15.29 0.24
CA ALA A 252 -10.32 16.07 0.46
C ALA A 252 -10.25 17.49 -0.12
N VAL A 253 -9.04 18.05 -0.18
CA VAL A 253 -8.81 19.43 -0.60
C VAL A 253 -7.95 19.43 -1.89
N PRO A 254 -8.22 20.34 -2.85
CA PRO A 254 -7.44 20.44 -4.09
C PRO A 254 -5.95 20.60 -3.84
N TYR A 255 -5.14 19.94 -4.66
CA TYR A 255 -3.69 19.94 -4.51
C TYR A 255 -3.08 21.31 -4.78
N ILE A 256 -2.13 21.70 -3.94
CA ILE A 256 -1.24 22.85 -4.16
C ILE A 256 0.18 22.32 -4.03
N ASN A 257 1.10 22.76 -4.90
CA ASN A 257 2.49 22.35 -4.78
C ASN A 257 3.09 22.91 -3.47
N PRO A 258 3.80 22.11 -2.65
CA PRO A 258 4.42 22.62 -1.42
C PRO A 258 5.33 23.84 -1.64
N ARG A 259 5.97 23.95 -2.81
CA ARG A 259 6.78 25.12 -3.19
C ARG A 259 5.96 26.41 -3.25
N ASP A 260 4.73 26.34 -3.73
CA ASP A 260 3.86 27.51 -3.88
C ASP A 260 3.29 27.96 -2.53
N ILE A 261 3.11 27.02 -1.58
CA ILE A 261 2.67 27.30 -0.21
C ILE A 261 3.80 27.97 0.60
N ALA A 262 5.01 27.41 0.54
CA ALA A 262 6.14 27.89 1.33
C ALA A 262 6.58 29.33 0.99
N VAL A 263 6.29 29.81 -0.23
CA VAL A 263 6.58 31.19 -0.65
C VAL A 263 5.55 32.19 -0.10
N ALA A 264 4.35 31.74 0.24
CA ALA A 264 3.23 32.63 0.55
C ALA A 264 3.20 33.10 2.02
N ASP A 265 3.40 32.22 3.01
CA ASP A 265 3.03 32.57 4.40
C ASP A 265 3.93 32.06 5.54
N ASN A 266 5.04 31.35 5.30
CA ASN A 266 5.92 30.82 6.37
C ASN A 266 5.14 30.01 7.45
N THR A 267 3.96 29.52 7.08
CA THR A 267 3.00 28.77 7.90
C THR A 267 3.23 27.28 7.77
N GLU A 268 2.83 26.55 8.80
CA GLU A 268 2.76 25.09 8.81
C GLU A 268 1.98 24.57 7.58
N ILE A 269 2.48 23.48 6.98
CA ILE A 269 1.89 22.92 5.76
C ILE A 269 0.66 22.12 6.12
N ASP A 270 -0.49 22.50 5.55
CA ASP A 270 -1.71 21.71 5.67
C ASP A 270 -1.54 20.34 4.99
N LEU A 271 -1.34 19.32 5.81
CA LEU A 271 -1.14 17.94 5.37
C LEU A 271 -2.38 17.35 4.68
N SER A 272 -3.58 17.93 4.86
CA SER A 272 -4.82 17.42 4.28
C SER A 272 -4.83 17.45 2.73
N LEU A 273 -4.06 18.37 2.14
CA LEU A 273 -3.82 18.52 0.69
C LEU A 273 -2.89 17.44 0.13
N HIS A 274 -2.05 16.85 0.98
CA HIS A 274 -0.90 16.03 0.59
C HIS A 274 -1.06 14.56 0.97
N LEU A 275 -1.78 14.28 2.03
CA LEU A 275 -2.15 12.94 2.47
C LEU A 275 -3.44 12.53 1.77
N THR A 276 -3.57 11.25 1.47
CA THR A 276 -4.72 10.67 0.74
C THR A 276 -5.30 9.47 1.51
N ASN A 277 -4.91 9.34 2.78
CA ASN A 277 -5.33 8.24 3.63
C ASN A 277 -6.81 8.43 3.98
N THR A 278 -7.62 7.42 3.67
CA THR A 278 -9.08 7.44 3.87
C THR A 278 -9.46 7.69 5.33
N CYS A 279 -8.65 7.25 6.29
CA CYS A 279 -8.89 7.51 7.73
C CYS A 279 -8.89 9.00 8.09
N LEU A 280 -8.14 9.82 7.37
CA LEU A 280 -8.07 11.27 7.58
C LEU A 280 -9.13 12.04 6.76
N GLN A 281 -9.82 11.38 5.81
CA GLN A 281 -10.57 12.06 4.74
C GLN A 281 -12.05 11.67 4.63
N VAL A 282 -12.45 10.56 5.25
CA VAL A 282 -13.87 10.14 5.31
C VAL A 282 -14.74 11.14 6.07
N ALA A 283 -14.17 11.93 6.98
CA ALA A 283 -14.90 12.96 7.71
C ALA A 283 -15.44 14.07 6.77
N ASP A 284 -14.73 14.39 5.69
CA ASP A 284 -15.00 15.59 4.87
C ASP A 284 -15.50 15.28 3.44
N SER A 285 -15.12 14.16 2.83
CA SER A 285 -15.38 13.88 1.39
C SER A 285 -16.45 12.83 1.10
N GLY A 286 -16.92 12.07 2.10
CA GLY A 286 -17.92 11.00 1.89
C GLY A 286 -17.48 9.91 0.89
N GLU A 287 -18.44 9.28 0.19
CA GLU A 287 -18.19 8.20 -0.79
C GLU A 287 -17.52 8.69 -2.08
N GLU A 288 -17.50 10.00 -2.35
CA GLU A 288 -16.91 10.57 -3.57
C GLU A 288 -15.39 10.51 -3.58
N GLY A 289 -14.76 10.46 -2.39
CA GLY A 289 -13.31 10.36 -2.24
C GLY A 289 -12.70 9.03 -2.68
N VAL A 290 -13.51 8.00 -2.95
CA VAL A 290 -13.05 6.69 -3.41
C VAL A 290 -13.73 6.33 -4.73
N ARG A 291 -12.92 6.20 -5.79
CA ARG A 291 -13.37 5.89 -7.15
C ARG A 291 -12.70 4.64 -7.67
N LEU A 292 -13.38 3.90 -8.54
CA LEU A 292 -12.67 2.95 -9.39
C LEU A 292 -11.80 3.73 -10.37
N PHE A 293 -10.54 3.34 -10.54
CA PHE A 293 -9.65 4.07 -11.46
C PHE A 293 -10.19 4.10 -12.90
N GLN A 294 -10.86 3.02 -13.31
CA GLN A 294 -11.54 2.92 -14.61
C GLN A 294 -12.72 3.90 -14.76
N GLU A 295 -13.39 4.31 -13.66
CA GLU A 295 -14.48 5.30 -13.72
C GLU A 295 -13.97 6.69 -14.16
N LEU A 296 -12.66 6.93 -14.00
CA LEU A 296 -12.02 8.23 -14.23
C LEU A 296 -11.52 8.41 -15.67
N ILE A 297 -11.68 7.42 -16.54
CA ILE A 297 -11.45 7.60 -17.98
C ILE A 297 -12.22 8.83 -18.47
N ASP A 298 -11.69 9.58 -19.43
CA ASP A 298 -12.24 10.83 -19.95
C ASP A 298 -12.26 12.02 -18.96
N CYS A 299 -11.86 11.85 -17.70
CA CYS A 299 -11.73 13.00 -16.78
C CYS A 299 -10.50 13.84 -17.15
N HIS A 300 -10.59 15.16 -16.96
CA HIS A 300 -9.53 16.10 -17.29
C HIS A 300 -8.36 15.97 -16.31
N ILE A 301 -7.14 16.05 -16.85
CA ILE A 301 -5.91 15.99 -16.06
C ILE A 301 -5.43 17.40 -15.75
N PHE A 302 -5.31 17.73 -14.45
CA PHE A 302 -4.97 19.07 -13.95
C PHE A 302 -3.49 19.24 -13.59
N SER A 303 -2.63 18.26 -13.89
CA SER A 303 -1.21 18.25 -13.47
C SER A 303 -0.28 19.13 -14.31
N ASP A 304 -0.71 19.58 -15.49
CA ASP A 304 0.11 20.44 -16.34
C ASP A 304 -0.16 21.92 -15.99
N SER A 305 0.89 22.62 -15.57
CA SER A 305 0.86 24.03 -15.14
C SER A 305 0.72 25.03 -16.31
N GLY A 306 0.14 24.60 -17.44
CA GLY A 306 -0.09 25.42 -18.63
C GLY A 306 -1.58 25.48 -18.96
N GLU A 307 -2.04 26.63 -19.45
CA GLU A 307 -3.41 26.88 -19.90
C GLU A 307 -4.04 25.66 -20.59
N GLN A 308 -5.15 25.16 -20.01
CA GLN A 308 -6.09 24.20 -20.60
C GLN A 308 -5.46 23.16 -21.53
N THR A 309 -4.58 22.31 -21.01
CA THR A 309 -4.32 21.06 -21.71
C THR A 309 -5.61 20.22 -21.69
N GLU A 310 -6.27 20.09 -22.84
CA GLU A 310 -7.45 19.22 -23.08
C GLU A 310 -7.14 17.71 -22.91
N ARG A 311 -6.05 17.35 -22.22
CA ARG A 311 -5.67 15.95 -22.02
C ARG A 311 -6.59 15.34 -20.96
N ALA A 312 -7.36 14.36 -21.38
CA ALA A 312 -8.14 13.51 -20.51
C ALA A 312 -7.42 12.18 -20.24
N LEU A 313 -7.77 11.52 -19.13
CA LEU A 313 -7.26 10.18 -18.82
C LEU A 313 -7.80 9.16 -19.84
N SER A 314 -6.91 8.52 -20.60
CA SER A 314 -7.29 7.54 -21.62
C SER A 314 -7.26 6.09 -21.09
N SER A 315 -7.86 5.17 -21.84
CA SER A 315 -7.74 3.73 -21.54
C SER A 315 -6.30 3.24 -21.72
N GLU A 316 -5.55 3.84 -22.65
CA GLU A 316 -4.14 3.57 -22.89
C GLU A 316 -3.28 4.01 -21.70
N ASP A 317 -3.58 5.16 -21.08
CA ASP A 317 -2.90 5.60 -19.86
C ASP A 317 -3.12 4.60 -18.72
N ILE A 318 -4.36 4.13 -18.51
CA ILE A 318 -4.66 3.13 -17.48
C ILE A 318 -3.93 1.80 -17.75
N LEU A 319 -3.90 1.34 -19.00
CA LEU A 319 -3.18 0.13 -19.39
C LEU A 319 -1.67 0.26 -19.14
N ASP A 320 -1.07 1.39 -19.48
CA ASP A 320 0.35 1.66 -19.22
C ASP A 320 0.65 1.66 -17.71
N ILE A 321 -0.16 2.37 -16.92
CA ILE A 321 -0.07 2.40 -15.45
C ILE A 321 -0.20 0.98 -14.87
N THR A 322 -1.14 0.19 -15.36
CA THR A 322 -1.35 -1.21 -14.94
C THR A 322 -0.11 -2.07 -15.21
N ASN A 323 0.49 -1.93 -16.39
CA ASN A 323 1.71 -2.65 -16.77
C ASN A 323 2.91 -2.26 -15.90
N GLN A 324 3.04 -0.96 -15.59
CA GLN A 324 4.06 -0.47 -14.65
C GLN A 324 3.83 -1.06 -13.25
N MET A 325 2.62 -0.99 -12.70
CA MET A 325 2.28 -1.58 -11.39
C MET A 325 2.60 -3.08 -11.31
N SER A 326 2.22 -3.85 -12.33
CA SER A 326 2.52 -5.28 -12.42
C SER A 326 4.04 -5.55 -12.42
N SER A 327 4.80 -4.75 -13.17
CA SER A 327 6.26 -4.87 -13.24
C SER A 327 6.94 -4.46 -11.92
N ILE A 328 6.46 -3.38 -11.28
CA ILE A 328 6.93 -2.92 -9.97
C ILE A 328 6.73 -4.04 -8.94
N LEU A 329 5.53 -4.62 -8.87
CA LEU A 329 5.25 -5.72 -7.95
C LEU A 329 6.20 -6.91 -8.18
N SER A 330 6.42 -7.30 -9.44
CA SER A 330 7.36 -8.37 -9.77
C SER A 330 8.76 -8.09 -9.22
N GLU A 331 9.28 -6.88 -9.43
CA GLU A 331 10.61 -6.50 -8.94
C GLU A 331 10.64 -6.36 -7.41
N THR A 332 9.59 -5.85 -6.78
CA THR A 332 9.50 -5.72 -5.32
C THR A 332 9.52 -7.09 -4.63
N PHE A 333 8.78 -8.07 -5.16
CA PHE A 333 8.83 -9.43 -4.62
C PHE A 333 10.16 -10.14 -4.92
N ARG A 334 10.83 -9.86 -6.04
CA ARG A 334 12.21 -10.32 -6.29
C ARG A 334 13.20 -9.75 -5.27
N ALA A 335 13.09 -8.45 -4.97
CA ALA A 335 13.88 -7.81 -3.92
C ALA A 335 13.66 -8.51 -2.57
N ALA A 336 12.40 -8.79 -2.22
CA ALA A 336 12.06 -9.46 -0.97
C ALA A 336 12.62 -10.89 -0.89
N LEU A 337 12.59 -11.66 -1.98
CA LEU A 337 13.18 -13.01 -2.03
C LEU A 337 14.70 -13.00 -1.81
N GLU A 338 15.40 -11.92 -2.18
CA GLU A 338 16.83 -11.77 -1.88
C GLU A 338 17.11 -11.39 -0.41
N ASN A 339 16.06 -11.25 0.42
CA ASN A 339 16.13 -10.99 1.85
C ASN A 339 15.43 -12.10 2.66
N PRO A 340 15.96 -13.35 2.64
CA PRO A 340 15.30 -14.52 3.21
C PRO A 340 15.15 -14.49 4.74
N ILE A 341 15.84 -13.57 5.42
CA ILE A 341 15.66 -13.36 6.87
C ILE A 341 14.30 -12.72 7.15
N ASN A 342 13.85 -11.82 6.28
CA ASN A 342 12.68 -10.98 6.52
C ASN A 342 11.48 -11.31 5.62
N PHE A 343 11.68 -12.07 4.53
CA PHE A 343 10.62 -12.60 3.68
C PHE A 343 10.91 -14.06 3.31
N GLN A 344 10.00 -14.97 3.65
CA GLN A 344 10.11 -16.39 3.31
C GLN A 344 8.79 -16.87 2.73
N THR A 345 8.85 -17.44 1.53
CA THR A 345 7.69 -18.04 0.90
C THR A 345 7.52 -19.48 1.37
N LEU A 346 6.26 -19.93 1.41
CA LEU A 346 5.88 -21.30 1.73
C LEU A 346 5.00 -21.84 0.61
N PRO A 347 5.20 -23.10 0.16
CA PRO A 347 4.42 -23.71 -0.92
C PRO A 347 2.92 -23.85 -0.60
N ASN A 348 2.57 -23.69 0.68
CA ASN A 348 1.24 -23.88 1.25
C ASN A 348 0.76 -22.66 2.04
N ALA A 349 1.19 -21.47 1.60
CA ALA A 349 0.65 -20.20 2.05
C ALA A 349 0.24 -19.35 0.84
N PHE A 350 -0.70 -18.44 1.05
CA PHE A 350 -0.99 -17.33 0.15
C PHE A 350 -1.28 -16.11 0.98
N GLU A 351 -1.23 -14.91 0.41
CA GLU A 351 -1.44 -13.70 1.18
C GLU A 351 -1.97 -12.57 0.30
N LEU A 352 -2.94 -11.83 0.83
CA LEU A 352 -3.49 -10.62 0.23
C LEU A 352 -2.80 -9.39 0.82
N PHE A 353 -2.25 -8.56 -0.06
CA PHE A 353 -1.65 -7.27 0.25
C PHE A 353 -2.47 -6.14 -0.38
N GLY A 354 -2.64 -5.04 0.36
CA GLY A 354 -2.98 -3.75 -0.22
C GLY A 354 -1.70 -3.01 -0.57
N VAL A 355 -1.61 -2.50 -1.79
CA VAL A 355 -0.40 -1.83 -2.29
C VAL A 355 -0.77 -0.45 -2.75
N ASP A 356 -0.06 0.54 -2.23
CA ASP A 356 -0.33 1.95 -2.50
C ASP A 356 0.70 2.47 -3.50
N PHE A 357 0.20 2.99 -4.62
CA PHE A 357 1.00 3.58 -5.69
C PHE A 357 0.64 5.04 -5.88
N LEU A 358 1.62 5.84 -6.30
CA LEU A 358 1.38 7.20 -6.79
C LEU A 358 1.74 7.30 -8.26
N VAL A 359 0.90 7.97 -9.03
CA VAL A 359 1.19 8.28 -10.44
C VAL A 359 1.66 9.73 -10.50
N THR A 360 2.83 9.96 -11.12
CA THR A 360 3.40 11.30 -11.32
C THR A 360 3.68 11.57 -12.79
N SER A 361 3.76 12.85 -13.15
CA SER A 361 4.27 13.25 -14.47
C SER A 361 5.80 13.28 -14.43
N SER A 362 6.43 12.44 -15.25
CA SER A 362 7.89 12.45 -15.43
C SER A 362 8.34 13.70 -16.21
N PRO A 363 9.62 14.11 -16.12
CA PRO A 363 10.16 15.26 -16.87
C PRO A 363 10.01 15.16 -18.39
N ILE A 364 9.79 13.94 -18.92
CA ILE A 364 9.59 13.67 -20.35
C ILE A 364 8.10 13.61 -20.75
N GLY A 365 7.18 13.98 -19.85
CA GLY A 365 5.74 14.06 -20.11
C GLY A 365 5.00 12.71 -20.10
N LYS A 366 5.64 11.63 -19.64
CA LYS A 366 5.01 10.31 -19.45
C LYS A 366 4.60 10.07 -18.01
N TRP A 367 3.57 9.26 -17.81
CA TRP A 367 3.18 8.79 -16.48
C TRP A 367 4.23 7.85 -15.91
N GLN A 368 4.57 8.07 -14.66
CA GLN A 368 5.50 7.24 -13.89
C GLN A 368 4.79 6.78 -12.62
N VAL A 369 4.78 5.47 -12.41
CA VAL A 369 4.22 4.86 -11.21
C VAL A 369 5.32 4.67 -10.17
N SER A 370 5.06 5.09 -8.94
CA SER A 370 5.93 4.85 -7.80
C SER A 370 5.20 4.07 -6.71
N LEU A 371 5.87 3.06 -6.14
CA LEU A 371 5.42 2.33 -4.96
C LEU A 371 5.61 3.21 -3.72
N LEU A 372 4.56 3.35 -2.91
CA LEU A 372 4.62 4.06 -1.64
C LEU A 372 4.78 3.08 -0.47
N GLU A 373 3.96 2.03 -0.45
CA GLU A 373 3.93 1.04 0.63
C GLU A 373 3.16 -0.22 0.25
N MET A 374 3.40 -1.29 1.01
CA MET A 374 2.62 -2.53 0.99
C MET A 374 2.11 -2.82 2.39
N ASN A 375 0.84 -3.21 2.48
CA ASN A 375 0.13 -3.44 3.72
C ASN A 375 -0.44 -4.87 3.71
N ALA A 376 -0.02 -5.71 4.67
CA ALA A 376 -0.73 -6.96 4.95
C ALA A 376 -2.05 -6.66 5.66
N GLU A 377 -3.02 -7.57 5.52
CA GLU A 377 -4.38 -7.40 6.07
C GLU A 377 -4.93 -6.00 5.74
N PRO A 378 -4.99 -5.64 4.45
CA PRO A 378 -5.35 -4.28 4.06
C PRO A 378 -6.70 -3.88 4.63
N ALA A 379 -6.83 -2.62 5.04
CA ALA A 379 -8.06 -2.05 5.57
C ALA A 379 -9.13 -1.90 4.46
N ILE A 380 -9.74 -3.02 4.07
CA ILE A 380 -10.72 -3.11 2.99
C ILE A 380 -12.03 -2.41 3.32
N GLU A 381 -12.34 -2.20 4.61
CA GLU A 381 -13.51 -1.48 5.10
C GLU A 381 -13.58 -0.04 4.57
N MET A 382 -12.43 0.54 4.22
CA MET A 382 -12.32 1.90 3.70
C MET A 382 -12.76 2.04 2.23
N THR A 383 -13.11 0.94 1.56
CA THR A 383 -13.58 0.92 0.16
C THR A 383 -14.96 1.56 -0.01
N GLY A 384 -15.77 1.57 1.06
CA GLY A 384 -17.13 2.11 1.06
C GLY A 384 -18.19 1.13 0.50
N PRO A 385 -19.47 1.31 0.87
CA PRO A 385 -20.58 0.42 0.47
C PRO A 385 -20.72 0.24 -1.05
N ARG A 386 -20.63 1.35 -1.81
CA ARG A 386 -20.77 1.37 -3.28
C ARG A 386 -19.83 0.41 -4.00
N LEU A 387 -18.62 0.27 -3.50
CA LEU A 387 -17.54 -0.49 -4.12
C LEU A 387 -17.30 -1.84 -3.45
N THR A 388 -18.15 -2.24 -2.48
CA THR A 388 -18.01 -3.52 -1.76
C THR A 388 -18.05 -4.74 -2.69
N TRP A 389 -18.80 -4.67 -3.79
CA TRP A 389 -18.87 -5.76 -4.79
C TRP A 389 -17.51 -6.13 -5.40
N ILE A 390 -16.57 -5.17 -5.46
CA ILE A 390 -15.20 -5.41 -5.92
C ILE A 390 -14.48 -6.36 -4.97
N LEU A 391 -14.67 -6.15 -3.66
CA LEU A 391 -14.10 -7.02 -2.64
C LEU A 391 -14.74 -8.41 -2.72
N GLU A 392 -16.04 -8.51 -2.98
CA GLU A 392 -16.70 -9.81 -3.18
C GLU A 392 -16.11 -10.57 -4.37
N ASP A 393 -15.87 -9.89 -5.48
CA ASP A 393 -15.23 -10.44 -6.67
C ASP A 393 -13.76 -10.81 -6.42
N LEU A 394 -12.99 -9.98 -5.71
CA LEU A 394 -11.61 -10.26 -5.31
C LEU A 394 -11.50 -11.53 -4.47
N PHE A 395 -12.27 -11.65 -3.38
CA PHE A 395 -12.21 -12.81 -2.50
C PHE A 395 -12.69 -14.09 -3.20
N SER A 396 -13.71 -13.98 -4.06
CA SER A 396 -14.15 -15.10 -4.91
C SER A 396 -13.06 -15.53 -5.90
N SER A 397 -12.36 -14.56 -6.50
CA SER A 397 -11.25 -14.82 -7.41
C SER A 397 -10.08 -15.50 -6.71
N ILE A 398 -9.74 -15.08 -5.47
CA ILE A 398 -8.74 -15.75 -4.62
C ILE A 398 -9.16 -17.19 -4.34
N ALA A 399 -10.41 -17.41 -3.95
CA ALA A 399 -10.91 -18.76 -3.65
C ALA A 399 -10.79 -19.70 -4.86
N GLU A 400 -11.13 -19.22 -6.07
CA GLU A 400 -11.07 -20.03 -7.29
C GLU A 400 -9.64 -20.22 -7.83
N VAL A 401 -8.82 -19.16 -7.85
CA VAL A 401 -7.50 -19.15 -8.49
C VAL A 401 -6.40 -19.69 -7.59
N VAL A 402 -6.47 -19.39 -6.29
CA VAL A 402 -5.38 -19.65 -5.35
C VAL A 402 -5.72 -20.83 -4.44
N VAL A 403 -6.90 -20.81 -3.84
CA VAL A 403 -7.29 -21.78 -2.81
C VAL A 403 -7.72 -23.12 -3.41
N ALA A 404 -8.67 -23.12 -4.36
CA ALA A 404 -9.21 -24.34 -4.95
C ALA A 404 -8.11 -25.25 -5.54
N PRO A 405 -7.14 -24.74 -6.33
CA PRO A 405 -6.11 -25.57 -6.94
C PRO A 405 -5.14 -26.21 -5.95
N PHE A 406 -5.10 -25.78 -4.68
CA PHE A 406 -4.28 -26.42 -3.66
C PHE A 406 -4.90 -27.73 -3.18
N PHE A 407 -6.22 -27.78 -3.03
CA PHE A 407 -6.92 -28.94 -2.48
C PHE A 407 -7.40 -29.94 -3.54
N SER A 408 -7.42 -29.53 -4.81
CA SER A 408 -7.89 -30.35 -5.91
C SER A 408 -6.74 -31.13 -6.57
N SER A 409 -6.28 -32.20 -5.94
CA SER A 409 -5.22 -33.10 -6.44
C SER A 409 -5.51 -33.79 -7.80
N GLN A 410 -6.67 -33.53 -8.42
CA GLN A 410 -7.06 -34.00 -9.75
C GLN A 410 -7.04 -32.93 -10.86
N PHE A 411 -6.79 -31.65 -10.59
CA PHE A 411 -6.50 -30.67 -11.65
C PHE A 411 -5.03 -30.79 -12.09
N SER A 412 -4.64 -32.02 -12.46
CA SER A 412 -3.42 -32.35 -13.18
C SER A 412 -3.57 -31.94 -14.65
N SER A 413 -3.68 -30.64 -14.85
CA SER A 413 -3.14 -29.91 -15.99
C SER A 413 -3.25 -28.45 -15.58
N SER A 414 -2.21 -27.92 -14.93
CA SER A 414 -2.06 -26.47 -14.85
C SER A 414 -2.15 -25.98 -16.29
N THR A 415 -3.28 -25.39 -16.66
CA THR A 415 -3.40 -24.66 -17.92
C THR A 415 -2.41 -23.54 -17.73
N GLU A 416 -1.22 -23.71 -18.31
CA GLU A 416 -0.08 -22.82 -18.17
C GLU A 416 -0.61 -21.40 -18.21
N TRP A 417 -0.45 -20.68 -17.09
CA TRP A 417 -0.91 -19.31 -16.97
C TRP A 417 0.31 -18.43 -17.23
N PRO A 418 0.43 -17.83 -18.43
CA PRO A 418 1.58 -17.00 -18.76
C PRO A 418 1.56 -15.71 -17.93
N VAL A 419 2.75 -15.27 -17.52
CA VAL A 419 2.97 -13.95 -16.94
C VAL A 419 2.47 -12.87 -17.90
N GLY A 420 1.80 -11.85 -17.35
CA GLY A 420 1.19 -10.74 -18.09
C GLY A 420 -0.24 -10.98 -18.57
N THR A 421 -0.82 -12.16 -18.33
CA THR A 421 -2.21 -12.46 -18.74
C THR A 421 -3.18 -12.43 -17.56
N THR A 422 -4.43 -12.05 -17.83
CA THR A 422 -5.49 -11.92 -16.83
C THR A 422 -6.41 -13.14 -16.80
N ARG A 423 -6.77 -13.62 -15.61
CA ARG A 423 -7.90 -14.54 -15.39
C ARG A 423 -8.62 -14.10 -14.13
N LYS A 424 -9.96 -14.05 -14.15
CA LYS A 424 -10.77 -13.65 -12.99
C LYS A 424 -10.29 -12.32 -12.38
N ASN A 425 -10.05 -11.32 -13.24
CA ASN A 425 -9.58 -9.98 -12.85
C ASN A 425 -8.23 -9.98 -12.10
N LEU A 426 -7.50 -11.09 -12.07
CA LEU A 426 -6.14 -11.20 -11.54
C LEU A 426 -5.17 -11.27 -12.72
N ILE A 427 -4.21 -10.36 -12.78
CA ILE A 427 -3.10 -10.33 -13.74
C ILE A 427 -1.92 -11.06 -13.10
N LYS A 428 -1.39 -12.10 -13.75
CA LYS A 428 -0.20 -12.80 -13.23
C LYS A 428 1.06 -11.95 -13.46
N CYS A 429 1.61 -11.33 -12.43
CA CYS A 429 2.76 -10.43 -12.49
C CYS A 429 4.09 -11.18 -12.58
N MET A 430 4.21 -12.28 -11.84
CA MET A 430 5.41 -13.13 -11.86
C MET A 430 5.11 -14.53 -11.35
N GLU A 431 6.04 -15.44 -11.65
CA GLU A 431 6.10 -16.79 -11.10
C GLU A 431 7.58 -17.14 -10.90
N THR A 432 7.92 -17.68 -9.75
CA THR A 432 9.22 -18.32 -9.54
C THR A 432 9.06 -19.82 -9.49
N ARG A 433 9.91 -20.53 -10.23
CA ARG A 433 10.08 -21.96 -10.04
C ARG A 433 11.11 -22.14 -8.92
N ILE A 434 10.66 -22.51 -7.72
CA ILE A 434 11.59 -23.04 -6.72
C ILE A 434 12.16 -24.32 -7.33
N ARG A 435 13.50 -24.43 -7.37
CA ARG A 435 14.15 -25.72 -7.68
C ARG A 435 13.78 -26.66 -6.54
N GLU A 436 13.04 -27.73 -6.87
CA GLU A 436 12.72 -28.84 -5.96
C GLU A 436 13.96 -29.39 -5.26
#